data_AF-A0A7S1LWS0-F1
#
_entry.id   AF-A0A7S1LWS0-F1
#
_cell.length_a   1.000
_cell.length_b   1.000
_cell.length_c   1.000
_cell.angle_alpha   90.00
_cell.angle_beta   90.00
_cell.angle_gamma   90.00
#
_symmetry.space_group_name_H-M   'P 1'
#
loop_
_entity.id
_entity.type
_entity.pdbx_description
1 polymer ?
#
loop_
_entity_poly.entity_id
_entity_poly.type
_entity_poly.pdbx_seq_one_letter_code
_entity_poly.pdbx_strand_id
1 'polypeptide(L)'
;MQQAAARRGPKMAEAEAQGSVAPVARASGRRLLLLTNGSRGDVQPFVALGMALKRAGFAVRVSTNVNLVGFVQSMGLDAVGTNPDSEVWLREDPKMVECVSKGNILEFMRSLNDFNRKHFPEALSKKIEEVNAWRPDLIIASGLDYAEAVVLAGTRGIP
;
A
#
# COMPACT_ATOMS: atom_id res chain seq x y z
N MET A 1 -8.74 -0.40 56.44
CA MET A 1 -8.51 0.78 55.57
C MET A 1 -7.16 0.61 54.88
N GLN A 2 -7.15 0.23 53.60
CA GLN A 2 -5.97 0.31 52.74
C GLN A 2 -6.43 0.91 51.41
N GLN A 3 -5.91 2.09 51.10
CA GLN A 3 -6.17 2.82 49.85
C GLN A 3 -5.49 2.09 48.68
N ALA A 4 -6.27 1.76 47.66
CA ALA A 4 -5.77 1.31 46.37
C ALA A 4 -5.23 2.52 45.58
N ALA A 5 -3.91 2.61 45.45
CA ALA A 5 -3.25 3.62 44.63
C ALA A 5 -3.45 3.27 43.13
N ALA A 6 -4.26 4.07 42.44
CA ALA A 6 -4.42 4.00 40.99
C ALA A 6 -3.09 4.32 40.30
N ARG A 7 -2.49 3.32 39.63
CA ARG A 7 -1.34 3.52 38.75
C ARG A 7 -1.80 4.25 37.49
N ARG A 8 -1.62 5.57 37.43
CA ARG A 8 -1.65 6.34 36.18
C ARG A 8 -0.42 5.94 35.35
N GLY A 9 -0.64 5.18 34.28
CA GLY A 9 0.37 4.97 33.25
C GLY A 9 0.80 6.31 32.62
N PRO A 10 2.03 6.41 32.08
CA PRO A 10 2.49 7.65 31.49
C PRO A 10 1.59 8.02 30.31
N LYS A 11 1.11 9.28 30.32
CA LYS A 11 0.49 9.89 29.13
C LYS A 11 1.56 9.85 28.03
N MET A 12 1.30 9.07 26.98
CA MET A 12 2.03 9.15 25.73
C MET A 12 1.79 10.55 25.18
N ALA A 13 2.71 11.47 25.44
CA ALA A 13 2.73 12.76 24.80
C ALA A 13 2.94 12.51 23.30
N GLU A 14 2.02 13.02 22.49
CA GLU A 14 2.16 13.11 21.05
C GLU A 14 3.46 13.87 20.76
N ALA A 15 4.50 13.13 20.40
CA ALA A 15 5.70 13.70 19.83
C ALA A 15 5.31 14.18 18.43
N GLU A 16 4.84 15.44 18.34
CA GLU A 16 4.75 16.16 17.10
C GLU A 16 6.12 16.11 16.43
N ALA A 17 6.22 15.36 15.34
CA ALA A 17 7.36 15.40 14.44
C ALA A 17 7.37 16.77 13.76
N GLN A 18 7.93 17.76 14.44
CA GLN A 18 8.16 19.12 13.95
C GLN A 18 9.31 19.10 12.94
N GLY A 19 9.01 18.61 11.75
CA GLY A 19 9.80 18.82 10.54
C GLY A 19 8.88 19.44 9.50
N SER A 20 8.74 20.77 9.50
CA SER A 20 8.04 21.49 8.44
C SER A 20 8.88 21.42 7.16
N VAL A 21 8.67 20.37 6.37
CA VAL A 21 9.16 20.36 4.99
C VAL A 21 8.28 21.34 4.22
N ALA A 22 8.82 22.52 3.91
CA ALA A 22 8.13 23.46 3.05
C ALA A 22 7.74 22.77 1.73
N PRO A 23 6.54 23.04 1.17
CA PRO A 23 6.14 22.45 -0.10
C PRO A 23 7.21 22.70 -1.15
N VAL A 24 7.64 21.66 -1.85
CA VAL A 24 8.61 21.80 -2.92
C VAL A 24 7.90 22.55 -4.06
N ALA A 25 8.46 23.64 -4.57
CA ALA A 25 7.81 24.47 -5.59
C ALA A 25 7.37 23.71 -6.86
N ARG A 26 8.00 22.55 -7.15
CA ARG A 26 7.65 21.65 -8.26
C ARG A 26 6.64 20.55 -7.91
N ALA A 27 6.21 20.44 -6.65
CA ALA A 27 5.30 19.41 -6.18
C ALA A 27 3.82 19.77 -6.36
N SER A 28 3.50 21.07 -6.26
CA SER A 28 2.10 21.53 -6.29
C SER A 28 1.41 21.12 -7.58
N GLY A 29 0.32 20.35 -7.43
CA GLY A 29 -0.51 19.91 -8.54
C GLY A 29 -0.04 18.63 -9.26
N ARG A 30 1.14 18.08 -8.94
CA ARG A 30 1.57 16.80 -9.52
C ARG A 30 0.91 15.61 -8.82
N ARG A 31 0.44 14.66 -9.61
CA ARG A 31 -0.28 13.44 -9.19
C ARG A 31 0.68 12.26 -9.13
N LEU A 32 0.89 11.69 -7.94
CA LEU A 32 1.73 10.51 -7.72
C LEU A 32 0.85 9.31 -7.37
N LEU A 33 0.93 8.26 -8.19
CA LEU A 33 0.24 7.00 -7.92
C LEU A 33 1.23 6.01 -7.27
N LEU A 34 0.89 5.58 -6.07
CA LEU A 34 1.65 4.57 -5.33
C LEU A 34 1.00 3.20 -5.56
N LEU A 35 1.65 2.31 -6.29
CA LEU A 35 1.19 0.94 -6.50
C LEU A 35 1.84 0.03 -5.45
N THR A 36 1.05 -0.50 -4.52
CA THR A 36 1.55 -1.43 -3.52
C THR A 36 0.52 -2.50 -3.19
N ASN A 37 0.94 -3.75 -3.07
CA ASN A 37 0.07 -4.85 -2.66
C ASN A 37 0.80 -5.78 -1.70
N GLY A 38 0.04 -6.66 -1.06
CA GLY A 38 0.54 -7.67 -0.16
C GLY A 38 -0.08 -7.55 1.22
N SER A 39 0.70 -7.90 2.24
CA SER A 39 0.29 -7.76 3.64
C SER A 39 0.29 -6.30 4.08
N ARG A 40 -0.25 -6.03 5.27
CA ARG A 40 -0.11 -4.69 5.89
C ARG A 40 1.36 -4.25 6.02
N GLY A 41 2.30 -5.18 6.18
CA GLY A 41 3.73 -4.89 6.25
C GLY A 41 4.30 -4.33 4.95
N ASP A 42 3.75 -4.74 3.80
CA ASP A 42 4.14 -4.25 2.48
C ASP A 42 3.52 -2.88 2.16
N VAL A 43 2.29 -2.66 2.62
CA VAL A 43 1.52 -1.43 2.36
C VAL A 43 1.94 -0.28 3.28
N GLN A 44 2.28 -0.55 4.54
CA GLN A 44 2.59 0.48 5.54
C GLN A 44 3.77 1.41 5.15
N PRO A 45 4.89 0.94 4.57
CA PRO A 45 5.96 1.81 4.08
C PRO A 45 5.48 2.80 3.01
N PHE A 46 4.58 2.37 2.13
CA PHE A 46 3.99 3.22 1.09
C PHE A 46 2.99 4.23 1.66
N VAL A 47 2.27 3.89 2.72
CA VAL A 47 1.44 4.85 3.46
C VAL A 47 2.32 5.94 4.08
N ALA A 48 3.40 5.56 4.77
CA ALA A 48 4.32 6.53 5.35
C ALA A 48 4.93 7.46 4.28
N LEU A 49 5.34 6.90 3.15
CA LEU A 49 5.83 7.65 1.99
C LEU A 49 4.75 8.59 1.44
N GLY A 50 3.53 8.10 1.23
CA GLY A 50 2.42 8.87 0.69
C GLY A 50 2.05 10.05 1.58
N MET A 51 2.06 9.88 2.90
CA MET A 51 1.83 10.96 3.85
C MET A 51 2.92 12.05 3.75
N ALA A 52 4.18 11.65 3.62
CA ALA A 52 5.29 12.60 3.43
C ALA A 52 5.17 13.36 2.10
N LEU A 53 4.84 12.66 1.01
CA LEU A 53 4.62 13.26 -0.31
C LEU A 53 3.42 14.23 -0.30
N LYS A 54 2.31 13.85 0.35
CA LYS A 54 1.15 14.72 0.51
C LYS A 54 1.51 15.99 1.28
N ARG A 55 2.28 15.89 2.38
CA ARG A 55 2.79 17.07 3.11
C ARG A 55 3.70 17.95 2.26
N ALA A 56 4.46 17.36 1.35
CA ALA A 56 5.31 18.11 0.41
C ALA A 56 4.54 18.81 -0.72
N GLY A 57 3.21 18.63 -0.80
CA GLY A 57 2.32 19.32 -1.75
C GLY A 57 1.88 18.50 -2.97
N PHE A 58 2.24 17.22 -3.03
CA PHE A 58 1.78 16.32 -4.11
C PHE A 58 0.33 15.86 -3.88
N ALA A 59 -0.41 15.68 -4.97
CA ALA A 59 -1.64 14.89 -4.94
C ALA A 59 -1.24 13.40 -4.96
N VAL A 60 -1.60 12.66 -3.92
CA VAL A 60 -1.17 11.26 -3.75
C VAL A 60 -2.39 10.34 -3.73
N ARG A 61 -2.33 9.29 -4.56
CA ARG A 61 -3.29 8.19 -4.51
C ARG A 61 -2.55 6.86 -4.36
N VAL A 62 -3.08 5.97 -3.51
CA VAL A 62 -2.53 4.65 -3.27
C VAL A 62 -3.43 3.58 -3.88
N SER A 63 -2.86 2.75 -4.73
CA SER A 63 -3.52 1.57 -5.27
C SER A 63 -3.07 0.34 -4.49
N THR A 64 -4.00 -0.41 -3.90
CA THR A 64 -3.68 -1.55 -3.03
C THR A 64 -4.71 -2.67 -3.01
N ASN A 65 -4.58 -3.61 -2.05
CA ASN A 65 -5.53 -4.69 -1.81
C ASN A 65 -6.87 -4.12 -1.33
N VAL A 66 -7.99 -4.70 -1.79
CA VAL A 66 -9.34 -4.22 -1.46
C VAL A 66 -9.59 -4.07 0.04
N ASN A 67 -9.05 -4.97 0.87
CA ASN A 67 -9.19 -4.97 2.32
C ASN A 67 -8.33 -3.91 3.03
N LEU A 68 -7.30 -3.38 2.38
CA LEU A 68 -6.38 -2.39 2.98
C LEU A 68 -6.74 -0.95 2.60
N VAL A 69 -7.72 -0.73 1.72
CA VAL A 69 -8.20 0.61 1.34
C VAL A 69 -8.61 1.43 2.56
N GLY A 70 -9.42 0.85 3.45
CA GLY A 70 -9.88 1.54 4.67
C GLY A 70 -8.72 1.91 5.61
N PHE A 71 -7.71 1.04 5.72
CA PHE A 71 -6.50 1.33 6.48
C PHE A 71 -5.75 2.54 5.90
N VAL A 72 -5.53 2.58 4.59
CA VAL A 72 -4.84 3.71 3.94
C VAL A 72 -5.65 5.01 4.10
N GLN A 73 -6.97 4.96 3.93
CA GLN A 73 -7.85 6.12 4.09
C GLN A 73 -7.85 6.65 5.52
N SER A 74 -7.79 5.78 6.53
CA SER A 74 -7.69 6.18 7.94
C SER A 74 -6.44 7.00 8.27
N MET A 75 -5.40 6.91 7.42
CA MET A 75 -4.16 7.67 7.53
C MET A 75 -4.20 9.00 6.74
N GLY A 76 -5.38 9.37 6.21
CA GLY A 76 -5.60 10.62 5.49
C GLY A 76 -5.10 10.62 4.05
N LEU A 77 -4.94 9.45 3.43
CA LEU A 77 -4.55 9.30 2.02
C LEU A 77 -5.73 8.82 1.17
N ASP A 78 -5.75 9.22 -0.10
CA ASP A 78 -6.71 8.66 -1.07
C ASP A 78 -6.24 7.26 -1.48
N ALA A 79 -7.17 6.31 -1.55
CA ALA A 79 -6.86 4.94 -1.92
C ALA A 79 -7.93 4.25 -2.78
N VAL A 80 -7.49 3.27 -3.56
CA VAL A 80 -8.31 2.42 -4.43
C VAL A 80 -7.87 0.96 -4.31
N GLY A 81 -8.83 0.04 -4.34
CA GLY A 81 -8.59 -1.39 -4.25
C GLY A 81 -8.48 -2.03 -5.63
N THR A 82 -7.27 -2.20 -6.15
CA THR A 82 -7.05 -2.85 -7.46
C THR A 82 -6.55 -4.28 -7.34
N ASN A 83 -6.08 -4.69 -6.17
CA ASN A 83 -5.58 -6.05 -5.93
C ASN A 83 -6.57 -6.83 -5.04
N PRO A 84 -6.59 -8.18 -5.15
CA PRO A 84 -7.46 -9.00 -4.31
C PRO A 84 -7.15 -8.86 -2.81
N ASP A 85 -8.04 -9.39 -1.97
CA ASP A 85 -7.83 -9.45 -0.52
C ASP A 85 -6.62 -10.36 -0.21
N SER A 86 -5.58 -9.78 0.38
CA SER A 86 -4.36 -10.50 0.72
C SER A 86 -4.50 -11.38 1.95
N GLU A 87 -5.40 -11.03 2.90
CA GLU A 87 -5.59 -11.81 4.12
C GLU A 87 -6.38 -13.09 3.84
N VAL A 88 -7.42 -12.99 3.00
CA VAL A 88 -8.21 -14.15 2.58
C VAL A 88 -7.31 -15.19 1.93
N TRP A 89 -6.47 -14.78 0.96
CA TRP A 89 -5.55 -15.71 0.31
C TRP A 89 -4.55 -16.33 1.29
N LEU A 90 -3.98 -15.54 2.19
CA LEU A 90 -2.97 -16.04 3.14
C LEU A 90 -3.54 -17.01 4.18
N ARG A 91 -4.80 -16.83 4.57
CA ARG A 91 -5.45 -17.59 5.65
C ARG A 91 -6.29 -18.76 5.18
N GLU A 92 -6.88 -18.67 3.99
CA GLU A 92 -7.89 -19.64 3.53
C GLU A 92 -7.35 -20.62 2.50
N ASP A 93 -6.26 -20.30 1.78
CA ASP A 93 -5.65 -21.25 0.86
C ASP A 93 -4.85 -22.31 1.66
N PRO A 94 -5.22 -23.60 1.60
CA PRO A 94 -4.56 -24.63 2.40
C PRO A 94 -3.06 -24.75 2.12
N LYS A 95 -2.62 -24.53 0.87
CA LYS A 95 -1.19 -24.56 0.50
C LYS A 95 -0.45 -23.39 1.12
N MET A 96 -1.10 -22.23 1.21
CA MET A 96 -0.52 -21.05 1.85
C MET A 96 -0.35 -21.23 3.35
N VAL A 97 -1.41 -21.70 4.02
CA VAL A 97 -1.35 -21.99 5.45
C VAL A 97 -0.25 -22.99 5.76
N GLU A 98 -0.13 -24.06 4.96
CA GLU A 98 0.90 -25.08 5.16
C GLU A 98 2.31 -24.53 4.94
N CYS A 99 2.57 -23.85 3.81
CA CYS A 99 3.91 -23.38 3.49
C CYS A 99 4.41 -22.32 4.48
N VAL A 100 3.53 -21.43 4.94
CA VAL A 100 3.84 -20.43 5.98
C VAL A 100 4.14 -21.12 7.31
N SER A 101 3.31 -22.09 7.73
CA SER A 101 3.50 -22.81 8.98
C SER A 101 4.81 -23.61 9.02
N LYS A 102 5.25 -24.13 7.87
CA LYS A 102 6.50 -24.90 7.74
C LYS A 102 7.72 -24.03 7.41
N GLY A 103 7.55 -22.71 7.25
CA GLY A 103 8.63 -21.81 6.82
C GLY A 103 9.21 -22.15 5.44
N ASN A 104 8.43 -22.80 4.57
CA ASN A 104 8.89 -23.24 3.26
C ASN A 104 8.75 -22.10 2.24
N ILE A 105 9.79 -21.26 2.16
CA ILE A 105 9.81 -20.07 1.31
C ILE A 105 9.64 -20.40 -0.18
N LEU A 106 10.14 -21.55 -0.65
CA LEU A 106 10.07 -21.89 -2.07
C LEU A 106 8.64 -22.24 -2.50
N GLU A 107 7.92 -23.01 -1.67
CA GLU A 107 6.50 -23.31 -1.90
C GLU A 107 5.61 -22.07 -1.75
N PHE A 108 5.95 -21.19 -0.81
CA PHE A 108 5.29 -19.89 -0.67
C PHE A 108 5.39 -19.08 -1.96
N MET A 109 6.60 -18.96 -2.53
CA MET A 109 6.81 -18.20 -3.77
C MET A 109 6.09 -18.83 -4.97
N ARG A 110 6.04 -20.17 -5.05
CA ARG A 110 5.26 -20.87 -6.10
C ARG A 110 3.77 -20.60 -5.99
N SER A 111 3.23 -20.70 -4.78
CA SER A 111 1.82 -20.46 -4.51
C SER A 111 1.43 -18.99 -4.75
N LEU A 112 2.29 -18.05 -4.38
CA LEU A 112 2.13 -16.63 -4.69
C LEU A 112 2.10 -16.38 -6.21
N ASN A 113 2.98 -17.03 -6.96
CA ASN A 113 2.99 -16.91 -8.42
C ASN A 113 1.70 -17.46 -9.05
N ASP A 114 1.20 -18.61 -8.60
CA ASP A 114 -0.06 -19.18 -9.10
C ASP A 114 -1.26 -18.27 -8.79
N PHE A 115 -1.30 -17.72 -7.58
CA PHE A 115 -2.28 -16.73 -7.18
C PHE A 115 -2.21 -15.48 -8.06
N ASN A 116 -1.01 -14.94 -8.27
CA ASN A 116 -0.81 -13.76 -9.11
C ASN A 116 -1.28 -14.05 -10.54
N ARG A 117 -0.91 -15.18 -11.14
CA ARG A 117 -1.36 -15.55 -12.51
C ARG A 117 -2.88 -15.60 -12.63
N LYS A 118 -3.57 -16.10 -11.60
CA LYS A 118 -5.04 -16.21 -11.59
C LYS A 118 -5.71 -14.84 -11.54
N HIS A 119 -5.20 -13.92 -10.72
CA HIS A 119 -5.86 -12.62 -10.47
C HIS A 119 -5.30 -11.47 -11.32
N PHE A 120 -4.17 -11.68 -11.99
CA PHE A 120 -3.51 -10.68 -12.82
C PHE A 120 -4.43 -10.01 -13.84
N PRO A 121 -5.27 -10.70 -14.62
CA PRO A 121 -6.11 -10.05 -15.63
C PRO A 121 -7.07 -9.01 -15.01
N GLU A 122 -7.70 -9.35 -13.89
CA GLU A 122 -8.63 -8.45 -13.20
C GLU A 122 -7.87 -7.30 -12.52
N ALA A 123 -6.78 -7.61 -11.82
CA ALA A 123 -5.98 -6.61 -11.13
C ALA A 123 -5.38 -5.59 -12.10
N LEU A 124 -4.84 -6.05 -13.23
CA LEU A 124 -4.30 -5.19 -14.28
C LEU A 124 -5.40 -4.32 -14.91
N SER A 125 -6.59 -4.89 -15.17
CA SER A 125 -7.72 -4.14 -15.73
C SER A 125 -8.12 -2.97 -14.82
N LYS A 126 -8.24 -3.23 -13.51
CA LYS A 126 -8.53 -2.18 -12.51
C LYS A 126 -7.44 -1.11 -12.45
N LYS A 127 -6.16 -1.51 -12.53
CA LYS A 127 -5.04 -0.54 -12.54
C LYS A 127 -5.03 0.29 -13.83
N ILE A 128 -5.35 -0.32 -14.99
CA ILE A 128 -5.51 0.39 -16.26
C ILE A 128 -6.60 1.46 -16.16
N GLU A 129 -7.77 1.09 -15.62
CA GLU A 129 -8.89 2.00 -15.41
C GLU A 129 -8.49 3.16 -14.49
N GLU A 130 -7.86 2.86 -13.35
CA GLU A 130 -7.40 3.88 -12.40
C GLU A 130 -6.40 4.84 -13.05
N VAL A 131 -5.37 4.32 -13.74
CA VAL A 131 -4.35 5.17 -14.38
C VAL A 131 -4.98 6.04 -15.47
N ASN A 132 -5.95 5.52 -16.24
CA ASN A 132 -6.64 6.28 -17.27
C ASN A 132 -7.53 7.39 -16.69
N ALA A 133 -8.23 7.10 -15.60
CA ALA A 133 -9.14 8.03 -14.96
C ALA A 133 -8.39 9.12 -14.17
N TRP A 134 -7.41 8.71 -13.35
CA TRP A 134 -6.71 9.61 -12.44
C TRP A 134 -5.51 10.31 -13.07
N ARG A 135 -4.95 9.77 -14.15
CA ARG A 135 -3.85 10.36 -14.95
C ARG A 135 -2.66 10.80 -14.10
N PRO A 136 -1.93 9.86 -13.46
CA PRO A 136 -0.75 10.20 -12.67
C PRO A 136 0.39 10.75 -13.54
N ASP A 137 1.22 11.62 -12.94
CA ASP A 137 2.44 12.18 -13.53
C ASP A 137 3.70 11.36 -13.16
N LEU A 138 3.58 10.41 -12.23
CA LEU A 138 4.62 9.49 -11.77
C LEU A 138 3.96 8.26 -11.14
N ILE A 139 4.52 7.08 -11.39
CA ILE A 139 4.15 5.85 -10.69
C ILE A 139 5.32 5.39 -9.81
N ILE A 140 5.05 5.15 -8.53
CA ILE A 140 6.01 4.50 -7.62
C ILE A 140 5.43 3.14 -7.24
N ALA A 141 6.17 2.06 -7.52
CA ALA A 141 5.67 0.71 -7.35
C ALA A 141 6.47 -0.09 -6.33
N SER A 142 5.75 -0.96 -5.61
CA SER A 142 6.33 -2.03 -4.81
C SER A 142 7.01 -3.07 -5.71
N GLY A 143 7.88 -3.90 -5.12
CA GLY A 143 8.46 -5.03 -5.86
C GLY A 143 7.41 -6.00 -6.41
N LEU A 144 6.28 -6.15 -5.70
CA LEU A 144 5.18 -7.03 -6.12
C LEU A 144 4.35 -6.45 -7.27
N ASP A 145 4.28 -5.13 -7.41
CA ASP A 145 3.59 -4.46 -8.52
C ASP A 145 4.51 -4.03 -9.67
N TYR A 146 5.83 -4.21 -9.54
CA TYR A 146 6.80 -3.63 -10.46
C TYR A 146 6.57 -4.02 -11.92
N ALA A 147 6.30 -5.30 -12.19
CA ALA A 147 6.06 -5.79 -13.55
C ALA A 147 4.84 -5.11 -14.20
N GLU A 148 3.78 -4.92 -13.44
CA GLU A 148 2.57 -4.21 -13.89
C GLU A 148 2.83 -2.72 -14.07
N ALA A 149 3.56 -2.11 -13.13
CA ALA A 149 3.92 -0.71 -13.18
C ALA A 149 4.71 -0.37 -14.45
N VAL A 150 5.69 -1.19 -14.84
CA VAL A 150 6.48 -0.99 -16.07
C VAL A 150 5.58 -0.98 -17.31
N VAL A 151 4.60 -1.90 -17.38
CA VAL A 151 3.66 -1.96 -18.51
C VAL A 151 2.74 -0.74 -18.52
N LEU A 152 2.16 -0.38 -17.37
CA LEU A 152 1.25 0.75 -17.23
C LEU A 152 1.94 2.08 -17.56
N ALA A 153 3.15 2.26 -17.03
CA ALA A 153 3.98 3.45 -17.20
C ALA A 153 4.48 3.58 -18.65
N GLY A 154 5.07 2.51 -19.19
CA GLY A 154 5.63 2.49 -20.53
C GLY A 154 4.60 2.73 -21.64
N THR A 155 3.39 2.19 -21.49
CA THR A 155 2.30 2.40 -22.47
C THR A 155 1.69 3.81 -22.45
N ARG A 156 2.04 4.64 -21.44
CA ARG A 156 1.46 5.98 -21.24
C ARG A 156 2.50 7.09 -21.15
N GLY A 157 3.77 6.77 -21.27
CA GLY A 157 4.86 7.75 -21.13
C GLY A 157 4.94 8.35 -19.73
N ILE A 158 4.49 7.61 -18.71
CA ILE A 158 4.58 8.02 -17.30
C ILE A 158 5.94 7.54 -16.78
N PRO A 159 6.73 8.40 -16.11
CA PRO A 159 7.96 7.97 -15.46
C PRO A 159 7.72 7.02 -14.28
#